data_AF-A0A7X9FCZ5-F1
#
_entry.id   AF-A0A7X9FCZ5-F1
#
_cell.length_a   1.000
_cell.length_b   1.000
_cell.length_c   1.000
_cell.angle_alpha   90.00
_cell.angle_beta   90.00
_cell.angle_gamma   90.00
#
_symmetry.space_group_name_H-M   'P 1'
#
loop_
_entity.id
_entity.type
_entity.pdbx_description
1 polymer ?
#
loop_
_entity_poly.entity_id
_entity_poly.type
_entity_poly.pdbx_seq_one_letter_code
_entity_poly.pdbx_strand_id
1 'polypeptide(L)'
;TVKAPAGNVPVSESLIAGTVPVALSHPAVIPGTTVCARDTSLSQLYQENVDYLIDYAAGTMARIDDGAIAEGTTVIIWYQYYVVYRRNLDYIVDYDGGRIRRVGSGNIAAGQEALIDYRLGITPLSDEEIQGGMEAAEAELLHTIAPDHRESTDPALQTAATFLTLSHLCRNAAALAASGGEPSNQSQASFWLTLATSYRETAERLLTWFRQAAPDLRPPRLA
;
A
#
# COMPACT_ATOMS: atom_id res chain seq x y z
N THR A 1 2.58 -10.62 -4.11
CA THR A 1 2.67 -12.08 -3.90
C THR A 1 2.52 -12.79 -5.22
N VAL A 2 3.31 -13.83 -5.50
CA VAL A 2 3.13 -14.67 -6.70
C VAL A 2 2.49 -15.99 -6.27
N LYS A 3 1.42 -16.40 -6.93
CA LYS A 3 0.62 -17.56 -6.53
C LYS A 3 -0.04 -18.25 -7.73
N ALA A 4 -0.40 -19.52 -7.62
CA ALA A 4 -1.17 -20.22 -8.65
C ALA A 4 -2.13 -21.23 -8.00
N PRO A 5 -3.25 -21.59 -8.64
CA PRO A 5 -4.13 -22.64 -8.12
C PRO A 5 -3.33 -23.92 -7.88
N ALA A 6 -3.53 -24.55 -6.71
CA ALA A 6 -2.86 -25.81 -6.38
C ALA A 6 -3.27 -26.97 -7.31
N GLY A 7 -4.47 -26.86 -7.90
CA GLY A 7 -5.04 -27.81 -8.84
C GLY A 7 -6.53 -27.55 -9.03
N ASN A 8 -7.21 -28.43 -9.77
CA ASN A 8 -8.64 -28.32 -10.07
C ASN A 8 -9.53 -29.18 -9.16
N VAL A 9 -8.93 -29.89 -8.19
CA VAL A 9 -9.66 -30.75 -7.26
C VAL A 9 -9.85 -29.99 -5.94
N PRO A 10 -11.10 -29.71 -5.51
CA PRO A 10 -11.35 -29.09 -4.22
C PRO A 10 -10.88 -29.97 -3.06
N VAL A 11 -10.38 -29.34 -2.00
CA VAL A 11 -10.15 -29.97 -0.71
C VAL A 11 -11.46 -29.95 0.07
N SER A 12 -11.74 -31.00 0.85
CA SER A 12 -12.88 -31.06 1.75
C SER A 12 -12.43 -31.24 3.19
N GLU A 13 -13.00 -30.48 4.12
CA GLU A 13 -12.70 -30.58 5.56
C GLU A 13 -13.99 -30.58 6.39
N SER A 14 -13.95 -31.31 7.51
CA SER A 14 -15.01 -31.32 8.51
C SER A 14 -14.63 -30.40 9.65
N LEU A 15 -15.46 -29.40 9.92
CA LEU A 15 -15.19 -28.34 10.90
C LEU A 15 -16.33 -28.28 11.92
N ILE A 16 -15.99 -27.98 13.18
CA ILE A 16 -16.99 -27.67 14.22
C ILE A 16 -17.10 -26.15 14.30
N ALA A 17 -18.23 -25.60 13.87
CA ALA A 17 -18.47 -24.16 13.90
C ALA A 17 -18.65 -23.67 15.35
N GLY A 18 -17.85 -22.70 15.77
CA GLY A 18 -17.89 -22.12 17.11
C GLY A 18 -18.03 -20.60 17.10
N THR A 19 -17.79 -19.97 18.26
CA THR A 19 -17.68 -18.51 18.41
C THR A 19 -16.35 -17.93 17.93
N VAL A 20 -15.33 -18.78 17.76
CA VAL A 20 -14.01 -18.39 17.26
C VAL A 20 -13.85 -18.89 15.82
N PRO A 21 -13.25 -18.09 14.91
CA PRO A 21 -12.93 -18.57 13.57
C PRO A 21 -12.06 -19.83 13.60
N VAL A 22 -12.40 -20.78 12.75
CA VAL A 22 -11.71 -22.07 12.61
C VAL A 22 -10.75 -22.00 11.43
N ALA A 23 -9.50 -22.38 11.63
CA ALA A 23 -8.52 -22.45 10.56
C ALA A 23 -8.79 -23.66 9.64
N LEU A 24 -8.70 -23.42 8.34
CA LEU A 24 -8.64 -24.46 7.32
C LEU A 24 -7.22 -25.00 7.23
N SER A 25 -7.06 -26.19 6.66
CA SER A 25 -5.73 -26.80 6.48
C SER A 25 -4.82 -26.00 5.53
N HIS A 26 -5.39 -25.15 4.66
CA HIS A 26 -4.63 -24.32 3.72
C HIS A 26 -5.02 -22.84 3.82
N PRO A 27 -4.04 -21.93 3.95
CA PRO A 27 -4.27 -20.49 3.76
C PRO A 27 -4.46 -20.17 2.26
N ALA A 28 -4.69 -18.89 1.94
CA ALA A 28 -4.81 -18.41 0.56
C ALA A 28 -5.88 -19.16 -0.26
N VAL A 29 -7.09 -19.25 0.29
CA VAL A 29 -8.27 -19.82 -0.37
C VAL A 29 -8.63 -18.99 -1.60
N ILE A 30 -9.06 -19.65 -2.68
CA ILE A 30 -9.49 -18.99 -3.92
C ILE A 30 -10.92 -18.43 -3.72
N PRO A 31 -11.13 -17.11 -3.87
CA PRO A 31 -12.46 -16.51 -3.77
C PRO A 31 -13.50 -17.16 -4.68
N GLY A 32 -14.68 -17.41 -4.15
CA GLY A 32 -15.81 -17.99 -4.90
C GLY A 32 -15.70 -19.48 -5.18
N THR A 33 -14.72 -20.20 -4.61
CA THR A 33 -14.61 -21.67 -4.73
C THR A 33 -15.12 -22.42 -3.51
N THR A 34 -15.54 -21.69 -2.49
CA THR A 34 -16.01 -22.16 -1.20
C THR A 34 -17.45 -22.68 -1.28
N VAL A 35 -17.69 -23.86 -0.74
CA VAL A 35 -19.02 -24.44 -0.55
C VAL A 35 -19.08 -25.00 0.85
N CYS A 36 -20.05 -24.57 1.66
CA CYS A 36 -20.27 -25.11 2.99
C CYS A 36 -21.62 -25.83 3.03
N ALA A 37 -21.63 -27.05 3.57
CA ALA A 37 -22.85 -27.84 3.73
C ALA A 37 -22.89 -28.49 5.10
N ARG A 38 -24.08 -28.92 5.50
CA ARG A 38 -24.27 -29.68 6.74
C ARG A 38 -23.53 -31.01 6.74
N ASP A 39 -23.47 -31.67 5.59
CA ASP A 39 -22.87 -32.99 5.42
C ASP A 39 -22.43 -33.20 3.95
N THR A 40 -21.79 -34.35 3.68
CA THR A 40 -21.32 -34.71 2.33
C THR A 40 -22.42 -35.07 1.34
N SER A 41 -23.67 -35.20 1.79
CA SER A 41 -24.82 -35.45 0.90
C SER A 41 -25.36 -34.17 0.27
N LEU A 42 -24.86 -33.00 0.69
CA LEU A 42 -25.32 -31.68 0.25
C LEU A 42 -26.81 -31.44 0.55
N SER A 43 -27.31 -32.07 1.62
CA SER A 43 -28.72 -31.98 2.05
C SER A 43 -29.15 -30.55 2.38
N GLN A 44 -28.21 -29.74 2.89
CA GLN A 44 -28.38 -28.33 3.20
C GLN A 44 -27.07 -27.60 2.88
N LEU A 45 -27.16 -26.61 2.00
CA LEU A 45 -26.06 -25.71 1.68
C LEU A 45 -26.21 -24.43 2.51
N TYR A 46 -25.09 -23.95 3.03
CA TYR A 46 -24.99 -22.67 3.71
C TYR A 46 -24.47 -21.61 2.75
N GLN A 47 -24.93 -20.39 2.93
CA GLN A 47 -24.58 -19.27 2.07
C GLN A 47 -23.49 -18.40 2.71
N GLU A 48 -22.42 -18.12 1.95
CA GLU A 48 -21.37 -17.22 2.39
C GLU A 48 -21.90 -15.78 2.53
N ASN A 49 -21.42 -15.06 3.54
CA ASN A 49 -21.89 -13.74 3.97
C ASN A 49 -23.32 -13.71 4.52
N VAL A 50 -23.95 -14.86 4.74
CA VAL A 50 -25.25 -15.00 5.41
C VAL A 50 -25.14 -15.94 6.60
N ASP A 51 -24.57 -17.13 6.38
CA ASP A 51 -24.42 -18.17 7.40
C ASP A 51 -22.98 -18.26 7.94
N TYR A 52 -21.99 -17.91 7.11
CA TYR A 52 -20.58 -17.95 7.45
C TYR A 52 -19.76 -16.90 6.66
N LEU A 53 -18.58 -16.60 7.15
CA LEU A 53 -17.57 -15.74 6.52
C LEU A 53 -16.30 -16.55 6.27
N ILE A 54 -15.58 -16.21 5.20
CA ILE A 54 -14.27 -16.75 4.87
C ILE A 54 -13.25 -15.61 4.85
N ASP A 55 -12.22 -15.72 5.68
CA ASP A 55 -10.98 -14.96 5.43
C ASP A 55 -10.16 -15.73 4.40
N TYR A 56 -10.24 -15.30 3.15
CA TYR A 56 -9.55 -15.94 2.04
C TYR A 56 -8.03 -15.89 2.15
N ALA A 57 -7.48 -14.85 2.79
CA ALA A 57 -6.04 -14.72 2.94
C ALA A 57 -5.51 -15.64 4.04
N ALA A 58 -6.15 -15.61 5.21
CA ALA A 58 -5.77 -16.44 6.35
C ALA A 58 -6.19 -17.91 6.20
N GLY A 59 -7.21 -18.19 5.38
CA GLY A 59 -7.83 -19.50 5.29
C GLY A 59 -8.59 -19.85 6.56
N THR A 60 -9.46 -18.96 7.04
CA THR A 60 -10.29 -19.23 8.22
C THR A 60 -11.76 -19.10 7.90
N MET A 61 -12.59 -19.91 8.53
CA MET A 61 -14.05 -19.85 8.46
C MET A 61 -14.62 -19.40 9.80
N ALA A 62 -15.51 -18.42 9.78
CA ALA A 62 -16.26 -17.97 10.95
C ALA A 62 -17.76 -18.16 10.71
N ARG A 63 -18.50 -18.67 11.70
CA ARG A 63 -19.97 -18.65 11.61
C ARG A 63 -20.47 -17.21 11.80
N ILE A 64 -21.59 -16.88 11.20
CA ILE A 64 -22.34 -15.66 11.52
C ILE A 64 -23.33 -16.03 12.63
N ASP A 65 -23.35 -15.27 13.72
CA ASP A 65 -24.11 -15.64 14.93
C ASP A 65 -25.62 -15.80 14.66
N ASP A 66 -26.18 -14.91 13.84
CA ASP A 66 -27.58 -14.91 13.40
C ASP A 66 -27.84 -15.76 12.13
N GLY A 67 -26.82 -16.49 11.66
CA GLY A 67 -26.91 -17.37 10.50
C GLY A 67 -27.55 -18.73 10.80
N ALA A 68 -27.74 -19.55 9.76
CA ALA A 68 -28.33 -20.89 9.90
C ALA A 68 -27.39 -21.96 10.51
N ILE A 69 -26.11 -21.63 10.72
CA ILE A 69 -25.13 -22.53 11.35
C ILE A 69 -25.13 -22.27 12.87
N ALA A 70 -25.76 -23.19 13.61
CA ALA A 70 -25.74 -23.15 15.08
C ALA A 70 -24.35 -23.46 15.64
N GLU A 71 -24.01 -22.86 16.79
CA GLU A 71 -22.78 -23.16 17.51
C GLU A 71 -22.66 -24.66 17.86
N GLY A 72 -21.45 -25.20 17.73
CA GLY A 72 -21.15 -26.62 17.93
C GLY A 72 -21.55 -27.53 16.77
N THR A 73 -22.15 -27.00 15.71
CA THR A 73 -22.54 -27.80 14.53
C THR A 73 -21.31 -28.21 13.73
N THR A 74 -21.22 -29.49 13.39
CA THR A 74 -20.28 -29.98 12.39
C THR A 74 -20.76 -29.65 10.99
N VAL A 75 -19.91 -29.02 10.18
CA VAL A 75 -20.16 -28.71 8.78
C VAL A 75 -19.03 -29.27 7.91
N ILE A 76 -19.32 -29.51 6.64
CA ILE A 76 -18.31 -29.86 5.63
C ILE A 76 -18.09 -28.63 4.75
N ILE A 77 -16.84 -28.23 4.58
CA ILE A 77 -16.45 -27.18 3.64
C ILE A 77 -15.60 -27.77 2.52
N TRP A 78 -15.94 -27.41 1.27
CA TRP A 78 -15.11 -27.63 0.10
C TRP A 78 -14.53 -26.31 -0.38
N TYR A 79 -13.28 -26.31 -0.80
CA TYR A 79 -12.63 -25.11 -1.33
C TYR A 79 -11.42 -25.46 -2.21
N GLN A 80 -11.00 -24.51 -3.04
CA GLN A 80 -9.70 -24.54 -3.70
C GLN A 80 -8.78 -23.49 -3.07
N TYR A 81 -7.46 -23.70 -3.16
CA TYR A 81 -6.47 -22.80 -2.58
C TYR A 81 -5.33 -22.52 -3.56
N TYR A 82 -4.63 -21.43 -3.31
CA TYR A 82 -3.43 -21.07 -4.05
C TYR A 82 -2.17 -21.66 -3.39
N VAL A 83 -1.26 -22.17 -4.22
CA VAL A 83 0.15 -22.32 -3.82
C VAL A 83 0.81 -20.96 -3.91
N VAL A 84 1.34 -20.48 -2.77
CA VAL A 84 2.08 -19.22 -2.69
C VAL A 84 3.56 -19.48 -2.91
N TYR A 85 4.12 -18.83 -3.93
CA TYR A 85 5.53 -18.96 -4.28
C TYR A 85 6.39 -17.97 -3.49
N ARG A 86 7.64 -18.35 -3.25
CA ARG A 86 8.61 -17.58 -2.47
C ARG A 86 9.57 -16.80 -3.38
N ARG A 87 9.70 -15.51 -3.10
CA ARG A 87 10.69 -14.63 -3.76
C ARG A 87 12.10 -15.14 -3.48
N ASN A 88 13.00 -15.00 -4.45
CA ASN A 88 14.39 -15.47 -4.46
C ASN A 88 14.57 -17.00 -4.40
N LEU A 89 13.47 -17.76 -4.33
CA LEU A 89 13.50 -19.22 -4.43
C LEU A 89 12.79 -19.69 -5.69
N ASP A 90 11.55 -19.26 -5.88
CA ASP A 90 10.69 -19.66 -6.99
C ASP A 90 10.71 -18.62 -8.12
N TYR A 91 10.87 -17.34 -7.77
CA TYR A 91 10.91 -16.22 -8.71
C TYR A 91 11.81 -15.09 -8.22
N ILE A 92 12.29 -14.28 -9.15
CA ILE A 92 13.03 -13.03 -8.92
C ILE A 92 12.23 -11.88 -9.51
N VAL A 93 12.22 -10.74 -8.83
CA VAL A 93 11.59 -9.51 -9.31
C VAL A 93 12.69 -8.56 -9.80
N ASP A 94 12.56 -8.11 -11.03
CA ASP A 94 13.32 -7.02 -11.64
C ASP A 94 12.43 -5.76 -11.60
N TYR A 95 12.64 -4.92 -10.59
CA TYR A 95 11.82 -3.72 -10.40
C TYR A 95 12.10 -2.66 -11.45
N ASP A 96 13.35 -2.51 -11.89
CA ASP A 96 13.74 -1.52 -12.89
C ASP A 96 13.13 -1.87 -14.26
N GLY A 97 13.13 -3.16 -14.60
CA GLY A 97 12.49 -3.67 -15.82
C GLY A 97 10.99 -3.90 -15.70
N GLY A 98 10.40 -3.79 -14.50
CA GLY A 98 8.99 -4.13 -14.24
C GLY A 98 8.66 -5.59 -14.56
N ARG A 99 9.60 -6.51 -14.35
CA ARG A 99 9.52 -7.92 -14.77
C ARG A 99 9.61 -8.87 -13.59
N ILE A 100 8.98 -10.02 -13.75
CA ILE A 100 9.16 -11.16 -12.84
C ILE A 100 9.71 -12.31 -13.67
N ARG A 101 10.74 -12.97 -13.13
CA ARG A 101 11.40 -14.11 -13.77
C ARG A 101 11.34 -15.33 -12.86
N ARG A 102 10.89 -16.45 -13.40
CA ARG A 102 11.01 -17.77 -12.77
C ARG A 102 12.47 -18.11 -12.46
N VAL A 103 12.70 -18.74 -11.31
CA VAL A 103 13.96 -19.42 -11.00
C VAL A 103 13.86 -20.86 -11.52
N GLY A 104 14.85 -21.31 -12.29
CA GLY A 104 14.79 -22.63 -12.96
C GLY A 104 14.65 -23.81 -11.99
N SER A 105 15.27 -23.70 -10.81
CA SER A 105 15.17 -24.68 -9.71
C SER A 105 13.95 -24.46 -8.79
N GLY A 106 13.14 -23.44 -9.07
CA GLY A 106 11.94 -23.11 -8.31
C GLY A 106 10.74 -23.97 -8.68
N ASN A 107 9.68 -23.88 -7.87
CA ASN A 107 8.46 -24.70 -7.99
C ASN A 107 7.45 -24.20 -9.04
N ILE A 108 7.69 -23.04 -9.68
CA ILE A 108 6.84 -22.56 -10.77
C ILE A 108 7.20 -23.32 -12.03
N ALA A 109 6.33 -24.16 -12.59
CA ALA A 109 6.64 -24.94 -13.78
C ALA A 109 6.79 -24.05 -15.04
N ALA A 110 7.53 -24.54 -16.04
CA ALA A 110 7.66 -23.84 -17.32
C ALA A 110 6.30 -23.82 -18.04
N GLY A 111 5.83 -22.63 -18.44
CA GLY A 111 4.53 -22.43 -19.08
C GLY A 111 3.35 -22.40 -18.09
N GLN A 112 3.58 -22.53 -16.78
CA GLN A 112 2.54 -22.40 -15.78
C GLN A 112 2.04 -20.95 -15.70
N GLU A 113 0.71 -20.78 -15.65
CA GLU A 113 0.08 -19.50 -15.34
C GLU A 113 0.18 -19.21 -13.84
N ALA A 114 0.65 -18.02 -13.50
CA ALA A 114 0.75 -17.54 -12.13
C ALA A 114 0.09 -16.17 -12.01
N LEU A 115 -0.63 -15.98 -10.92
CA LEU A 115 -1.23 -14.72 -10.52
C LEU A 115 -0.25 -13.92 -9.68
N ILE A 116 -0.24 -12.61 -9.89
CA ILE A 116 0.63 -11.69 -9.17
C ILE A 116 -0.25 -10.66 -8.48
N ASP A 117 -0.31 -10.75 -7.15
CA ASP A 117 -0.82 -9.65 -6.35
C ASP A 117 0.27 -8.59 -6.26
N TYR A 118 -0.01 -7.38 -6.74
CA TYR A 118 0.87 -6.23 -6.58
C TYR A 118 0.13 -5.12 -5.84
N ARG A 119 0.89 -4.31 -5.10
CA ARG A 119 0.42 -3.04 -4.57
C ARG A 119 1.30 -1.97 -5.18
N LEU A 120 0.68 -0.92 -5.70
CA LEU A 120 1.42 0.27 -6.06
C LEU A 120 1.92 0.88 -4.76
N GLY A 121 3.25 1.01 -4.62
CA GLY A 121 3.90 1.66 -3.49
C GLY A 121 3.71 3.17 -3.52
N ILE A 122 2.46 3.63 -3.58
CA ILE A 122 2.15 5.00 -3.21
C ILE A 122 2.15 4.96 -1.69
N THR A 123 3.15 5.56 -1.06
CA THR A 123 3.11 5.83 0.39
C THR A 123 1.81 6.58 0.62
N PRO A 124 0.80 5.99 1.29
CA PRO A 124 -0.43 6.70 1.55
C PRO A 124 -0.07 7.82 2.51
N LEU A 125 -0.10 9.06 2.02
CA LEU A 125 0.06 10.23 2.87
C LEU A 125 -1.24 10.40 3.66
N SER A 126 -1.17 10.41 4.98
CA SER A 126 -2.34 10.69 5.81
C SER A 126 -2.72 12.18 5.74
N ASP A 127 -3.95 12.52 6.11
CA ASP A 127 -4.38 13.92 6.18
C ASP A 127 -3.52 14.71 7.16
N GLU A 128 -3.06 14.10 8.25
CA GLU A 128 -2.12 14.70 9.19
C GLU A 128 -0.75 14.99 8.55
N GLU A 129 -0.25 14.09 7.71
CA GLU A 129 1.02 14.31 6.98
C GLU A 129 0.88 15.43 5.94
N ILE A 130 -0.26 15.50 5.25
CA ILE A 130 -0.60 16.58 4.31
C ILE A 130 -0.62 17.91 5.05
N GLN A 131 -1.34 18.00 6.16
CA GLN A 131 -1.44 19.20 6.99
C GLN A 131 -0.06 19.63 7.52
N GLY A 132 0.75 18.70 8.03
CA GLY A 132 2.11 18.99 8.48
C GLY A 132 3.01 19.51 7.35
N GLY A 133 2.86 19.00 6.13
CA GLY A 133 3.56 19.52 4.95
C GLY A 133 3.15 20.95 4.59
N MET A 134 1.86 21.29 4.74
CA MET A 134 1.35 22.64 4.50
C MET A 134 1.88 23.63 5.54
N GLU A 135 1.86 23.27 6.82
CA GLU A 135 2.38 24.11 7.91
C GLU A 135 3.89 24.37 7.77
N ALA A 136 4.66 23.34 7.39
CA ALA A 136 6.09 23.48 7.13
C ALA A 136 6.37 24.40 5.93
N ALA A 137 5.58 24.28 4.86
CA ALA A 137 5.68 25.15 3.69
C ALA A 137 5.34 26.60 4.02
N GLU A 138 4.28 26.83 4.80
CA GLU A 138 3.85 28.16 5.23
C GLU A 138 4.92 28.84 6.10
N ALA A 139 5.43 28.12 7.10
CA ALA A 139 6.49 28.63 7.97
C ALA A 139 7.75 29.03 7.18
N GLU A 140 8.13 28.23 6.19
CA GLU A 140 9.25 28.51 5.31
C GLU A 140 8.99 29.70 4.38
N LEU A 141 7.78 29.80 3.83
CA LEU A 141 7.36 30.88 2.95
C LEU A 141 7.39 32.22 3.69
N LEU A 142 6.86 32.28 4.92
CA LEU A 142 6.87 33.48 5.77
C LEU A 142 8.28 33.99 6.10
N HIS A 143 9.27 33.11 6.12
CA HIS A 143 10.68 33.46 6.32
C HIS A 143 11.36 33.94 5.03
N THR A 144 10.84 33.55 3.87
CA THR A 144 11.45 33.80 2.56
C THR A 144 10.93 35.10 1.91
N ILE A 145 9.64 35.40 2.07
CA ILE A 145 9.00 36.53 1.37
C ILE A 145 9.09 37.84 2.16
N ALA A 146 9.01 38.95 1.42
CA ALA A 146 8.96 40.28 1.99
C ALA A 146 7.66 40.51 2.80
N PRO A 147 7.70 41.30 3.90
CA PRO A 147 6.53 41.47 4.77
C PRO A 147 5.27 41.99 4.07
N ASP A 148 5.42 42.82 3.04
CA ASP A 148 4.34 43.37 2.22
C ASP A 148 3.67 42.33 1.31
N HIS A 149 4.30 41.17 1.11
CA HIS A 149 3.74 40.06 0.34
C HIS A 149 3.09 38.97 1.20
N ARG A 150 3.11 39.08 2.54
CA ARG A 150 2.60 38.02 3.44
C ARG A 150 1.11 37.75 3.34
N GLU A 151 0.32 38.77 3.03
CA GLU A 151 -1.13 38.66 2.82
C GLU A 151 -1.49 38.67 1.32
N SER A 152 -0.49 38.48 0.45
CA SER A 152 -0.71 38.51 -1.00
C SER A 152 -1.53 37.31 -1.45
N THR A 153 -2.56 37.57 -2.26
CA THR A 153 -3.35 36.55 -2.94
C THR A 153 -2.84 36.28 -4.36
N ASP A 154 -1.60 36.66 -4.66
CA ASP A 154 -1.01 36.45 -5.98
C ASP A 154 -0.98 34.94 -6.32
N PRO A 155 -1.54 34.52 -7.47
CA PRO A 155 -1.55 33.12 -7.87
C PRO A 155 -0.16 32.47 -7.95
N ALA A 156 0.88 33.23 -8.28
CA ALA A 156 2.25 32.72 -8.33
C ALA A 156 2.78 32.40 -6.91
N LEU A 157 2.41 33.20 -5.91
CA LEU A 157 2.77 32.94 -4.51
C LEU A 157 2.02 31.71 -3.96
N GLN A 158 0.73 31.58 -4.27
CA GLN A 158 -0.05 30.38 -3.93
C GLN A 158 0.50 29.13 -4.61
N THR A 159 0.87 29.24 -5.89
CA THR A 159 1.50 28.14 -6.64
C THR A 159 2.85 27.75 -6.03
N ALA A 160 3.66 28.73 -5.62
CA ALA A 160 4.90 28.46 -4.92
C ALA A 160 4.69 27.75 -3.58
N ALA A 161 3.69 28.15 -2.79
CA ALA A 161 3.31 27.50 -1.54
C ALA A 161 2.90 26.02 -1.76
N THR A 162 2.13 25.76 -2.82
CA THR A 162 1.76 24.39 -3.23
C THR A 162 3.00 23.56 -3.57
N PHE A 163 3.94 24.09 -4.36
CA PHE A 163 5.17 23.37 -4.69
C PHE A 163 6.08 23.14 -3.47
N LEU A 164 6.15 24.08 -2.54
CA LEU A 164 6.85 23.88 -1.26
C LEU A 164 6.21 22.76 -0.44
N THR A 165 4.87 22.75 -0.35
CA THR A 165 4.11 21.69 0.33
C THR A 165 4.43 20.33 -0.28
N LEU A 166 4.33 20.20 -1.61
CA LEU A 166 4.67 18.97 -2.33
C LEU A 166 6.14 18.54 -2.10
N SER A 167 7.07 19.50 -2.04
CA SER A 167 8.47 19.23 -1.73
C SER A 167 8.63 18.60 -0.34
N HIS A 168 7.96 19.13 0.69
CA HIS A 168 7.98 18.59 2.05
C HIS A 168 7.32 17.21 2.14
N LEU A 169 6.17 17.03 1.50
CA LEU A 169 5.49 15.72 1.45
C LEU A 169 6.35 14.65 0.79
N CYS A 170 7.03 14.99 -0.31
CA CYS A 170 7.95 14.07 -0.97
C CYS A 170 9.15 13.73 -0.08
N ARG A 171 9.68 14.68 0.71
CA ARG A 171 10.76 14.40 1.68
C ARG A 171 10.29 13.46 2.79
N ASN A 172 9.07 13.64 3.29
CA ASN A 172 8.49 12.75 4.30
C ASN A 172 8.27 11.35 3.74
N ALA A 173 7.70 11.24 2.53
CA ALA A 173 7.53 9.97 1.83
C ALA A 173 8.87 9.26 1.58
N ALA A 174 9.92 10.00 1.22
CA ALA A 174 11.27 9.48 1.08
C ALA A 174 11.83 8.92 2.40
N ALA A 175 11.64 9.64 3.51
CA ALA A 175 12.08 9.21 4.83
C ALA A 175 11.36 7.93 5.29
N LEU A 176 10.05 7.85 5.07
CA LEU A 176 9.25 6.66 5.35
C LEU A 176 9.71 5.47 4.52
N ALA A 177 9.91 5.65 3.21
CA ALA A 177 10.43 4.60 2.34
C ALA A 177 11.80 4.12 2.85
N ALA A 178 12.73 5.04 3.12
CA ALA A 178 14.07 4.70 3.60
C ALA A 178 14.06 3.88 4.92
N SER A 179 13.04 4.08 5.77
CA SER A 179 12.89 3.37 7.04
C SER A 179 12.50 1.89 6.92
N GLY A 180 11.93 1.46 5.79
CA GLY A 180 11.32 0.14 5.65
C GLY A 180 12.29 -1.03 5.35
N GLY A 181 13.61 -0.80 5.32
CA GLY A 181 14.65 -1.85 5.29
C GLY A 181 14.81 -2.69 4.01
N GLU A 182 13.82 -2.70 3.11
CA GLU A 182 13.89 -3.46 1.85
C GLU A 182 14.62 -2.68 0.73
N PRO A 183 15.38 -3.36 -0.17
CA PRO A 183 16.05 -2.70 -1.30
C PRO A 183 15.11 -1.91 -2.22
N SER A 184 13.88 -2.38 -2.42
CA SER A 184 12.84 -1.67 -3.17
C SER A 184 12.48 -0.33 -2.55
N ASN A 185 12.75 -0.14 -1.27
CA ASN A 185 12.42 1.10 -0.59
C ASN A 185 13.52 2.16 -0.77
N GLN A 186 14.76 1.75 -1.09
CA GLN A 186 15.83 2.68 -1.45
C GLN A 186 15.57 3.35 -2.81
N SER A 187 15.08 2.58 -3.81
CA SER A 187 14.70 3.14 -5.10
C SER A 187 13.49 4.07 -4.97
N GLN A 188 12.49 3.69 -4.16
CA GLN A 188 11.36 4.56 -3.83
C GLN A 188 11.79 5.84 -3.11
N ALA A 189 12.66 5.75 -2.11
CA ALA A 189 13.19 6.93 -1.41
C ALA A 189 13.92 7.87 -2.36
N SER A 190 14.74 7.33 -3.28
CA SER A 190 15.46 8.13 -4.28
C SER A 190 14.51 8.82 -5.27
N PHE A 191 13.45 8.12 -5.70
CA PHE A 191 12.40 8.69 -6.54
C PHE A 191 11.72 9.88 -5.85
N TRP A 192 11.30 9.70 -4.60
CA TRP A 192 10.66 10.75 -3.80
C TRP A 192 11.58 11.97 -3.57
N LEU A 193 12.87 11.75 -3.30
CA LEU A 193 13.85 12.85 -3.18
C LEU A 193 14.04 13.62 -4.49
N THR A 194 13.98 12.92 -5.63
CA THR A 194 14.07 13.55 -6.95
C THR A 194 12.88 14.48 -7.19
N LEU A 195 11.66 14.00 -6.90
CA LEU A 195 10.44 14.83 -6.96
C LEU A 195 10.50 16.01 -5.99
N ALA A 196 10.92 15.76 -4.75
CA ALA A 196 11.07 16.80 -3.74
C ALA A 196 11.97 17.95 -4.21
N THR A 197 13.07 17.60 -4.89
CA THR A 197 14.04 18.56 -5.44
C THR A 197 13.45 19.33 -6.62
N SER A 198 12.77 18.64 -7.54
CA SER A 198 12.12 19.29 -8.68
C SER A 198 11.04 20.30 -8.26
N TYR A 199 10.19 19.93 -7.29
CA TYR A 199 9.19 20.84 -6.73
C TYR A 199 9.83 22.02 -5.99
N ARG A 200 10.91 21.76 -5.24
CA ARG A 200 11.67 22.79 -4.54
C ARG A 200 12.22 23.85 -5.50
N GLU A 201 12.90 23.42 -6.56
CA GLU A 201 13.48 24.32 -7.56
C GLU A 201 12.41 25.16 -8.28
N THR A 202 11.25 24.56 -8.53
CA THR A 202 10.11 25.26 -9.14
C THR A 202 9.55 26.33 -8.19
N ALA A 203 9.38 26.00 -6.91
CA ALA A 203 8.94 26.95 -5.90
C ALA A 203 9.94 28.12 -5.75
N GLU A 204 11.23 27.84 -5.66
CA GLU A 204 12.28 28.87 -5.52
C GLU A 204 12.30 29.86 -6.68
N ARG A 205 12.09 29.35 -7.90
CA ARG A 205 12.00 30.19 -9.10
C ARG A 205 10.83 31.17 -9.01
N LEU A 206 9.66 30.70 -8.58
CA LEU A 206 8.48 31.54 -8.40
C LEU A 206 8.66 32.56 -7.27
N LEU A 207 9.29 32.14 -6.16
CA LEU A 207 9.52 33.00 -5.00
C LEU A 207 10.51 34.14 -5.26
N THR A 208 11.33 34.06 -6.30
CA THR A 208 12.37 35.08 -6.60
C THR A 208 11.79 36.50 -6.65
N TRP A 209 10.56 36.66 -7.15
CA TRP A 209 9.88 37.95 -7.26
C TRP A 209 9.31 38.49 -5.95
N PHE A 210 9.14 37.64 -4.94
CA PHE A 210 8.52 37.97 -3.66
C PHE A 210 9.54 38.03 -2.50
N ARG A 211 10.81 37.73 -2.77
CA ARG A 211 11.86 37.65 -1.75
C ARG A 211 12.13 39.00 -1.12
N GLN A 212 12.52 38.96 0.16
CA GLN A 212 13.08 40.12 0.84
C GLN A 212 14.29 40.65 0.04
N ALA A 213 14.27 41.94 -0.31
CA ALA A 213 15.46 42.59 -0.82
C ALA A 213 16.58 42.40 0.20
N ALA A 214 17.76 41.95 -0.26
CA ALA A 214 18.91 41.83 0.62
C ALA A 214 19.14 43.18 1.32
N PRO A 215 19.41 43.21 2.64
CA PRO A 215 19.68 44.45 3.34
C PRO A 215 20.82 45.16 2.61
N ASP A 216 20.53 46.37 2.13
CA ASP A 216 21.48 47.22 1.44
C ASP A 216 22.70 47.41 2.35
N LEU A 217 23.80 46.74 2.03
CA LEU A 217 25.06 46.83 2.78
C LEU A 217 25.60 48.24 2.56
N ARG A 218 25.13 49.19 3.36
CA ARG A 218 25.65 50.56 3.33
C ARG A 218 27.14 50.50 3.64
N PRO A 219 28.01 51.01 2.74
CA PRO A 219 29.43 51.03 3.01
C PRO A 219 29.73 51.85 4.28
N PRO A 220 30.75 51.47 5.07
CA PRO A 220 31.09 52.18 6.29
C PRO A 220 31.41 53.64 5.97
N ARG A 221 30.77 54.57 6.67
CA ARG A 221 31.13 55.99 6.62
C ARG A 221 32.48 56.14 7.30
N LEU A 222 33.52 56.47 6.54
CA LEU A 222 34.80 56.92 7.09
C LEU A 222 34.55 58.24 7.83
N ALA A 223 34.87 58.25 9.13
CA ALA A 223 34.87 59.44 9.98
C ALA A 223 36.20 60.19 9.84
#